data_AF-A0A1V3IZI3-F1
#
_entry.id   AF-A0A1V3IZI3-F1
#
_cell.length_a   1.000
_cell.length_b   1.000
_cell.length_c   1.000
_cell.angle_alpha   90.00
_cell.angle_beta   90.00
_cell.angle_gamma   90.00
#
_symmetry.space_group_name_H-M   'P 1'
#
loop_
_entity.id
_entity.type
_entity.pdbx_description
1 polymer ?
#
loop_
_entity_poly.entity_id
_entity_poly.type
_entity_poly.pdbx_seq_one_letter_code
_entity_poly.pdbx_strand_id
1 'polypeptide(L)'
;MKKTLITILSIFPALVIGKTFTKEDISNANKYLIYENLELGGTLPEIIGLHCLSAKAHSKPLLDNYPKLKEQAFAIQGVNKNICQMAMDGLLLDNMEKYISEVEAELESKVSDKSEKNSEQ
;
A
#
# COMPACT_ATOMS: atom_id res chain seq x y z
N MET A 1 1.60 14.89 -5.42
CA MET A 1 1.87 13.46 -5.18
C MET A 1 0.70 12.52 -5.53
N LYS A 2 -0.54 12.99 -5.69
CA LYS A 2 -1.73 12.18 -6.06
C LYS A 2 -1.63 11.25 -7.29
N LYS A 3 -0.72 11.49 -8.25
CA LYS A 3 -0.60 10.63 -9.46
C LYS A 3 0.16 9.33 -9.21
N THR A 4 1.03 9.27 -8.20
CA THR A 4 1.90 8.11 -7.96
C THR A 4 1.14 6.93 -7.36
N LEU A 5 0.18 7.20 -6.47
CA LEU A 5 -0.67 6.20 -5.82
C LEU A 5 -1.51 5.39 -6.84
N ILE A 6 -2.02 6.06 -7.87
CA ILE A 6 -2.84 5.45 -8.94
C ILE A 6 -2.02 4.42 -9.73
N THR A 7 -0.74 4.69 -9.98
CA THR A 7 0.13 3.81 -10.77
C THR A 7 0.53 2.54 -10.00
N ILE A 8 0.67 2.60 -8.68
CA ILE A 8 1.01 1.43 -7.85
C ILE A 8 -0.23 0.54 -7.65
N LEU A 9 -1.41 1.16 -7.50
CA LEU A 9 -2.69 0.45 -7.43
C LEU A 9 -3.00 -0.38 -8.69
N SER A 10 -2.47 0.01 -9.85
CA SER A 10 -2.55 -0.79 -11.09
C SER A 10 -1.64 -2.03 -11.13
N ILE A 11 -0.70 -2.18 -10.19
CA ILE A 11 0.20 -3.34 -10.09
C ILE A 11 -0.39 -4.41 -9.17
N PHE A 12 -1.29 -4.01 -8.26
CA PHE A 12 -1.95 -4.95 -7.37
C PHE A 12 -3.10 -5.65 -8.10
N PRO A 13 -3.09 -6.99 -8.24
CA PRO A 13 -4.21 -7.69 -8.82
C PRO A 13 -5.43 -7.48 -7.92
N ALA A 14 -6.38 -6.69 -8.42
CA ALA A 14 -7.70 -6.57 -7.86
C ALA A 14 -8.33 -7.97 -7.95
N LEU A 15 -8.55 -8.60 -6.79
CA LEU A 15 -9.25 -9.87 -6.59
C LEU A 15 -8.38 -11.14 -6.69
N VAL A 16 -7.91 -11.61 -5.53
CA VAL A 16 -7.49 -13.01 -5.32
C VAL A 16 -8.36 -13.55 -4.19
N ILE A 17 -9.53 -14.09 -4.53
CA ILE A 17 -10.43 -14.74 -3.56
C ILE A 17 -10.30 -16.24 -3.75
N GLY A 18 -9.81 -16.95 -2.73
CA GLY A 18 -9.78 -18.42 -2.70
C GLY A 18 -8.53 -19.11 -3.27
N LYS A 19 -7.44 -18.38 -3.54
CA LYS A 19 -6.13 -18.94 -3.91
C LYS A 19 -5.06 -18.49 -2.91
N THR A 20 -4.10 -19.38 -2.60
CA THR A 20 -2.85 -19.03 -1.93
C THR A 20 -2.16 -17.89 -2.68
N PHE A 21 -1.70 -16.87 -1.95
CA PHE A 21 -0.96 -15.74 -2.52
C PHE A 21 0.37 -16.20 -3.10
N THR A 22 0.74 -15.66 -4.27
CA THR A 22 2.06 -15.90 -4.86
C THR A 22 3.14 -15.10 -4.12
N LYS A 23 4.41 -15.45 -4.33
CA LYS A 23 5.54 -14.65 -3.82
C LYS A 23 5.53 -13.22 -4.36
N GLU A 24 5.05 -13.04 -5.60
CA GLU A 24 4.91 -11.73 -6.23
C GLU A 24 3.82 -10.90 -5.56
N ASP A 25 2.66 -11.50 -5.25
CA ASP A 25 1.58 -10.81 -4.53
C ASP A 25 2.07 -10.31 -3.16
N ILE A 26 2.79 -11.16 -2.41
CA ILE A 26 3.36 -10.83 -1.10
C ILE A 26 4.42 -9.73 -1.23
N SER A 27 5.30 -9.83 -2.23
CA SER A 27 6.32 -8.82 -2.49
C SER A 27 5.72 -7.45 -2.81
N ASN A 28 4.69 -7.42 -3.66
CA ASN A 28 3.97 -6.21 -4.01
C ASN A 28 3.26 -5.63 -2.77
N ALA A 29 2.67 -6.48 -1.92
CA ALA A 29 2.05 -6.07 -0.67
C ALA A 29 3.03 -5.36 0.27
N ASN A 30 4.22 -5.95 0.47
CA ASN A 30 5.24 -5.36 1.33
C ASN A 30 5.71 -3.99 0.82
N LYS A 31 5.95 -3.86 -0.49
CA LYS A 31 6.30 -2.57 -1.12
C LYS A 31 5.20 -1.54 -0.94
N TYR A 32 3.95 -1.95 -1.18
CA TYR A 32 2.78 -1.07 -1.06
C TYR A 32 2.62 -0.54 0.38
N LEU A 33 2.76 -1.41 1.38
CA LEU A 33 2.69 -1.03 2.79
C LEU A 33 3.80 -0.07 3.22
N ILE A 34 5.02 -0.26 2.70
CA ILE A 34 6.14 0.67 2.95
C ILE A 34 5.88 2.02 2.28
N TYR A 35 5.37 2.02 1.05
CA TYR A 35 4.99 3.26 0.39
C TYR A 35 3.93 4.03 1.19
N GLU A 36 2.86 3.36 1.65
CA GLU A 36 1.85 3.98 2.50
C GLU A 36 2.40 4.43 3.85
N ASN A 37 3.33 3.68 4.43
CA ASN A 37 4.01 4.04 5.66
C ASN A 37 4.72 5.39 5.53
N LEU A 38 5.47 5.58 4.44
CA LEU A 38 6.19 6.80 4.12
C LEU A 38 5.25 7.98 3.82
N GLU A 39 4.16 7.73 3.08
CA GLU A 39 3.21 8.80 2.69
C GLU A 39 2.26 9.22 3.82
N LEU A 40 1.76 8.27 4.63
CA LEU A 40 0.73 8.52 5.64
C LEU A 40 1.28 8.75 7.05
N GLY A 41 2.59 8.61 7.27
CA GLY A 41 3.24 8.85 8.55
C GLY A 41 2.64 8.03 9.69
N GLY A 42 2.91 6.72 9.71
CA GLY A 42 2.51 5.79 10.76
C GLY A 42 3.53 4.67 10.92
N THR A 43 3.24 3.66 11.72
CA THR A 43 4.01 2.41 11.77
C THR A 43 3.38 1.36 10.84
N LEU A 44 4.17 0.40 10.33
CA LEU A 44 3.63 -0.67 9.49
C LEU A 44 2.48 -1.45 10.15
N PRO A 45 2.55 -1.83 11.45
CA PRO A 45 1.42 -2.45 12.14
C PRO A 45 0.15 -1.58 12.14
N GLU A 46 0.28 -0.26 12.31
CA GLU A 46 -0.87 0.65 12.25
C GLU A 46 -1.49 0.66 10.85
N ILE A 47 -0.67 0.78 9.80
CA ILE A 47 -1.14 0.78 8.40
C ILE A 47 -1.85 -0.54 8.06
N ILE A 48 -1.27 -1.69 8.43
CA ILE A 48 -1.90 -3.00 8.28
C ILE A 48 -3.24 -3.05 9.04
N GLY A 49 -3.27 -2.54 10.27
CA GLY A 49 -4.49 -2.42 11.06
C GLY A 49 -5.58 -1.63 10.35
N LEU A 50 -5.24 -0.50 9.73
CA LEU A 50 -6.18 0.33 8.95
C LEU A 50 -6.73 -0.40 7.72
N HIS A 51 -5.91 -1.19 7.02
CA HIS A 51 -6.39 -2.07 5.96
C HIS A 51 -7.36 -3.13 6.48
N CYS A 52 -7.05 -3.78 7.60
CA CYS A 52 -7.95 -4.76 8.22
C CYS A 52 -9.28 -4.15 8.65
N LEU A 53 -9.27 -2.94 9.22
CA LEU A 53 -10.49 -2.21 9.56
C LEU A 53 -11.29 -1.87 8.29
N SER A 54 -10.61 -1.55 7.18
CA SER A 54 -11.23 -1.19 5.90
C SER A 54 -11.60 -2.37 5.00
N ALA A 55 -11.19 -3.59 5.36
CA ALA A 55 -11.67 -4.80 4.72
C ALA A 55 -13.16 -5.05 5.03
N LYS A 56 -13.62 -4.54 6.19
CA LYS A 56 -15.01 -4.54 6.64
C LYS A 56 -15.70 -3.25 6.17
N ALA A 57 -17.02 -3.30 6.00
CA ALA A 57 -17.79 -2.10 5.64
C ALA A 57 -17.57 -0.99 6.68
N HIS A 58 -17.27 0.22 6.23
CA HIS A 58 -17.03 1.35 7.12
C HIS A 58 -18.32 1.77 7.82
N SER A 59 -18.24 1.95 9.14
CA SER A 59 -19.28 2.61 9.92
C SER A 59 -18.86 4.04 10.26
N LYS A 60 -19.81 4.95 10.48
CA LYS A 60 -19.51 6.33 10.89
C LYS A 60 -18.61 6.40 12.14
N PRO A 61 -18.88 5.64 13.23
CA PRO A 61 -17.98 5.62 14.39
C PRO A 61 -16.55 5.19 14.07
N LEU A 62 -16.37 4.28 13.12
CA LEU A 62 -15.04 3.82 12.69
C LEU A 62 -14.27 4.95 11.99
N LEU A 63 -14.93 5.68 11.09
CA LEU A 63 -14.33 6.80 10.35
C LEU A 63 -14.04 8.02 11.24
N ASP A 64 -14.80 8.20 12.31
CA ASP A 64 -14.59 9.27 13.28
C ASP A 64 -13.39 8.95 14.20
N ASN A 65 -13.23 7.69 14.62
CA ASN A 65 -12.10 7.24 15.44
C ASN A 65 -10.80 7.06 14.63
N TYR A 66 -10.90 6.76 13.33
CA TYR A 66 -9.76 6.56 12.43
C TYR A 66 -9.91 7.41 11.17
N PRO A 67 -9.64 8.73 11.24
CA PRO A 67 -9.82 9.63 10.11
C PRO A 67 -8.99 9.25 8.87
N LYS A 68 -7.83 8.60 9.06
CA LYS A 68 -6.99 8.07 7.97
C LYS A 68 -7.75 7.11 7.05
N LEU A 69 -8.80 6.44 7.51
CA LEU A 69 -9.62 5.55 6.67
C LEU A 69 -10.40 6.26 5.55
N LYS A 70 -10.47 7.60 5.60
CA LYS A 70 -11.04 8.42 4.52
C LYS A 70 -10.05 8.62 3.36
N GLU A 71 -8.78 8.26 3.53
CA GLU A 71 -7.76 8.33 2.49
C GLU A 71 -8.03 7.33 1.37
N GLN A 72 -7.65 7.70 0.14
CA GLN A 72 -7.92 6.91 -1.06
C GLN A 72 -7.30 5.50 -1.01
N ALA A 73 -6.16 5.38 -0.32
CA ALA A 73 -5.48 4.14 0.04
C ALA A 73 -6.42 3.05 0.60
N PHE A 74 -7.39 3.46 1.42
CA PHE A 74 -8.31 2.53 2.11
C PHE A 74 -9.67 2.39 1.43
N ALA A 75 -9.88 3.02 0.28
CA ALA A 75 -11.17 2.99 -0.42
C ALA A 75 -11.41 1.66 -1.17
N ILE A 76 -10.35 0.90 -1.48
CA ILE A 76 -10.44 -0.29 -2.34
C ILE A 76 -10.55 -1.55 -1.49
N GLN A 77 -11.79 -2.00 -1.27
CA GLN A 77 -12.09 -3.13 -0.38
C GLN A 77 -11.35 -4.41 -0.76
N GLY A 78 -11.11 -4.68 -2.05
CA GLY A 78 -10.38 -5.87 -2.50
C GLY A 78 -8.92 -5.88 -2.03
N VAL A 79 -8.23 -4.74 -2.16
CA VAL A 79 -6.85 -4.57 -1.70
C VAL A 79 -6.79 -4.71 -0.17
N ASN A 80 -7.69 -4.01 0.54
CA ASN A 80 -7.79 -4.10 2.01
C ASN A 80 -7.99 -5.55 2.50
N LYS A 81 -8.88 -6.31 1.84
CA LYS A 81 -9.13 -7.72 2.17
C LYS A 81 -7.89 -8.58 1.96
N ASN A 82 -7.19 -8.41 0.83
CA ASN A 82 -6.00 -9.18 0.53
C ASN A 82 -4.87 -8.90 1.53
N ILE A 83 -4.57 -7.63 1.79
CA ILE A 83 -3.55 -7.23 2.78
C ILE A 83 -3.90 -7.78 4.17
N CYS A 84 -5.16 -7.67 4.58
CA CYS A 84 -5.58 -8.19 5.88
C CYS A 84 -5.44 -9.72 5.95
N GLN A 85 -5.80 -10.45 4.89
CA GLN A 85 -5.65 -11.90 4.84
C GLN A 85 -4.18 -12.30 4.89
N MET A 86 -3.30 -11.68 4.09
CA MET A 86 -1.86 -11.95 4.13
C MET A 86 -1.26 -11.67 5.52
N ALA A 87 -1.71 -10.63 6.21
CA ALA A 87 -1.30 -10.32 7.58
C ALA A 87 -1.73 -11.41 8.57
N MET A 88 -2.99 -11.85 8.52
CA MET A 88 -3.49 -12.94 9.38
C MET A 88 -2.80 -14.27 9.12
N ASP A 89 -2.39 -14.51 7.87
CA ASP A 89 -1.66 -15.71 7.46
C ASP A 89 -0.15 -15.62 7.80
N GLY A 90 0.33 -14.51 8.35
CA GLY A 90 1.72 -14.31 8.74
C GLY A 90 2.69 -14.18 7.55
N LEU A 91 2.19 -13.76 6.39
CA LEU A 91 2.95 -13.72 5.13
C LEU A 91 3.67 -12.38 4.88
N LEU A 92 3.33 -11.34 5.63
CA LEU A 92 3.83 -9.99 5.41
C LEU A 92 5.04 -9.67 6.30
N LEU A 93 5.96 -8.90 5.72
CA LEU A 93 7.09 -8.24 6.37
C LEU A 93 8.17 -9.16 6.96
N ASP A 94 8.54 -10.22 6.25
CA ASP A 94 9.90 -10.77 6.35
C ASP A 94 10.88 -9.88 5.56
N ASN A 95 12.06 -9.59 6.12
CA ASN A 95 13.15 -8.83 5.49
C ASN A 95 12.77 -7.39 5.06
N MET A 96 12.35 -6.59 6.05
CA MET A 96 11.87 -5.21 5.87
C MET A 96 12.88 -4.28 5.18
N GLU A 97 14.18 -4.40 5.49
CA GLU A 97 15.24 -3.55 4.95
C GLU A 97 15.32 -3.63 3.42
N LYS A 98 15.20 -4.85 2.86
CA LYS A 98 15.20 -5.05 1.41
C LYS A 98 14.10 -4.22 0.74
N TYR A 99 12.90 -4.25 1.27
CA TYR A 99 11.76 -3.58 0.64
C TYR A 99 11.82 -2.06 0.80
N ILE A 100 12.38 -1.55 1.90
CA ILE A 100 12.61 -0.11 2.07
C ILE A 100 13.54 0.39 0.95
N SER A 101 14.69 -0.27 0.76
CA SER A 101 15.64 0.13 -0.29
C SER A 101 15.04 0.06 -1.70
N GLU A 102 14.23 -0.97 -1.99
CA GLU A 102 13.56 -1.06 -3.30
C GLU A 102 12.55 0.08 -3.51
N VAL A 103 11.76 0.44 -2.49
CA VAL A 103 10.80 1.55 -2.59
C VAL A 103 11.51 2.90 -2.72
N GLU A 104 12.57 3.14 -1.95
CA GLU A 104 13.37 4.36 -2.04
C GLU A 104 13.97 4.54 -3.45
N ALA A 105 14.55 3.48 -4.02
CA ALA A 105 15.09 3.51 -5.38
C ALA A 105 14.01 3.76 -6.46
N GLU A 106 12.82 3.16 -6.31
CA GLU A 106 11.67 3.41 -7.20
C GLU A 106 11.16 4.86 -7.10
N LEU A 107 11.30 5.50 -5.94
CA LEU A 107 10.93 6.90 -5.74
C LEU A 107 11.97 7.85 -6.34
N GLU A 108 13.26 7.58 -6.15
CA GLU A 108 14.37 8.38 -6.69
C GLU A 108 14.40 8.39 -8.22
N SER A 109 14.24 7.23 -8.86
CA SER A 109 14.19 7.12 -10.33
C SER A 109 13.03 7.92 -10.96
N LYS A 110 11.88 8.01 -10.29
CA LYS A 110 10.74 8.83 -10.73
C LYS A 110 10.96 10.34 -10.55
N VAL A 111 11.96 10.75 -9.78
CA VAL A 111 12.35 12.16 -9.62
C VAL A 111 13.30 12.60 -10.74
N SER A 112 14.24 11.75 -11.19
CA SER A 112 15.14 12.10 -12.30
C SER A 112 14.40 12.25 -13.63
N ASP A 113 13.41 11.40 -13.90
CA ASP A 113 12.57 11.48 -15.11
C ASP A 113 11.72 12.77 -15.18
N LYS A 114 11.50 13.45 -14.04
CA LYS A 114 10.82 14.76 -14.00
C LYS A 114 11.78 15.93 -14.16
N SER A 115 13.05 15.81 -13.78
CA SER A 115 14.01 16.90 -13.98
C SER A 115 14.40 17.05 -15.45
N GLU A 116 14.51 15.96 -16.21
CA GLU A 116 14.81 16.03 -17.65
C GLU A 116 13.66 16.62 -18.48
N LYS A 117 12.41 16.47 -18.05
CA LYS A 117 11.25 17.05 -18.75
C LYS A 117 11.00 18.54 -18.49
N ASN A 118 11.65 19.14 -17.50
CA ASN A 118 11.51 20.56 -17.18
C ASN A 118 12.66 21.43 -17.72
N SER A 119 13.66 20.84 -18.40
CA SER A 119 14.76 21.58 -19.05
C SER A 119 14.54 21.85 -20.55
N GLU A 120 13.39 21.45 -21.12
CA GLU A 120 13.04 21.66 -22.53
C GLU A 120 11.86 22.64 -22.75
N GLN A 121 11.55 23.54 -21.79
CA GLN A 121 10.59 24.64 -21.99
C GLN A 121 11.25 26.01 -21.95
#